data_AF-A0A257P2V6-F1
#
_entry.id   AF-A0A257P2V6-F1
#
_cell.length_a   1.000
_cell.length_b   1.000
_cell.length_c   1.000
_cell.angle_alpha   90.00
_cell.angle_beta   90.00
_cell.angle_gamma   90.00
#
_symmetry.space_group_name_H-M   'P 1'
#
loop_
_entity.id
_entity.type
_entity.pdbx_description
1 polymer ?
#
loop_
_entity_poly.entity_id
_entity_poly.type
_entity_poly.pdbx_seq_one_letter_code
_entity_poly.pdbx_strand_id
1 'polypeptide(L)'
;MAALDDTIRNFPDTAWDASPTERAPTAGVEHLLEGGHVLCFPQLHFELSASERRFLTPSISDGKAKNISLRDDGSIRGASGSPQDQAELRDMIQRFSHQAQSLVDRLFPHYRGKLRAAKASYRPIQVEGRETSWRKDDTRLHVDAFPSNPIHGVRLLRVFTNLNPEGRPRQWRVGEPFPEFLQRFAPRLTPPVPGSAAVLRALKITKSHRTDYDHYMLQLHDKMKADLAYQKDAPQRSVDFAPGTTWVVFSDQVLHAVMGGQYMMEQTFYLEPRHQLYPHTAPLKVLEDLMGKALLPAA
;
A
#
# COMPACT_ATOMS: atom_id res chain seq x y z
N MET A 1 18.30 -4.34 -5.14
CA MET A 1 17.18 -3.40 -5.32
C MET A 1 16.83 -3.33 -6.80
N ALA A 2 15.55 -3.17 -7.14
CA ALA A 2 15.11 -2.95 -8.51
C ALA A 2 15.73 -1.68 -9.06
N ALA A 3 16.18 -1.67 -10.32
CA ALA A 3 16.47 -0.43 -11.03
C ALA A 3 15.16 0.18 -11.53
N LEU A 4 15.09 1.52 -11.69
CA LEU A 4 13.85 2.22 -12.08
C LEU A 4 13.19 1.65 -13.35
N ASP A 5 13.99 1.25 -14.34
CA ASP A 5 13.51 0.69 -15.61
C ASP A 5 12.90 -0.71 -15.48
N ASP A 6 13.24 -1.43 -14.40
CA ASP A 6 12.81 -2.80 -14.10
C ASP A 6 11.86 -2.86 -12.88
N THR A 7 11.49 -1.71 -12.29
CA THR A 7 10.65 -1.68 -11.08
C THR A 7 9.28 -2.32 -11.28
N ILE A 8 8.74 -2.35 -12.50
CA ILE A 8 7.45 -2.98 -12.82
C ILE A 8 7.68 -4.31 -13.51
N ARG A 9 7.27 -5.41 -12.87
CA ARG A 9 7.41 -6.77 -13.41
C ARG A 9 6.03 -7.33 -13.74
N ASN A 10 5.79 -7.66 -15.01
CA ASN A 10 4.53 -8.25 -15.47
C ASN A 10 4.59 -9.78 -15.36
N PHE A 11 3.48 -10.37 -14.92
CA PHE A 11 3.29 -11.82 -14.79
C PHE A 11 2.02 -12.27 -15.51
N PRO A 12 2.00 -13.51 -16.04
CA PRO A 12 0.93 -13.98 -16.93
C PRO A 12 -0.30 -14.54 -16.20
N ASP A 13 -0.38 -14.40 -14.88
CA ASP A 13 -1.44 -15.02 -14.08
C ASP A 13 -2.83 -14.50 -14.44
N THR A 14 -3.78 -15.43 -14.47
CA THR A 14 -5.20 -15.22 -14.75
C THR A 14 -6.11 -15.75 -13.63
N ALA A 15 -5.54 -16.39 -12.60
CA ALA A 15 -6.30 -16.95 -11.47
C ALA A 15 -5.66 -16.65 -10.09
N TRP A 16 -6.54 -16.54 -9.09
CA TRP A 16 -6.21 -16.20 -7.69
C TRP A 16 -5.78 -17.41 -6.85
N ASP A 17 -5.55 -18.57 -7.46
CA ASP A 17 -5.32 -19.84 -6.77
C ASP A 17 -4.21 -19.74 -5.70
N ALA A 18 -4.37 -20.46 -4.58
CA ALA A 18 -3.40 -20.48 -3.49
C ALA A 18 -2.18 -21.38 -3.76
N SER A 19 -2.18 -22.08 -4.89
CA SER A 19 -1.08 -22.95 -5.35
C SER A 19 -0.88 -22.78 -6.85
N PRO A 20 0.35 -22.99 -7.37
CA PRO A 20 0.61 -22.84 -8.79
C PRO A 20 -0.27 -23.75 -9.66
N THR A 21 -0.84 -23.18 -10.70
CA THR A 21 -1.59 -23.89 -11.76
C THR A 21 -1.18 -23.36 -13.12
N GLU A 22 -1.64 -23.97 -14.22
CA GLU A 22 -1.41 -23.42 -15.57
C GLU A 22 -1.92 -21.97 -15.72
N ARG A 23 -3.01 -21.62 -15.03
CA ARG A 23 -3.61 -20.28 -15.04
C ARG A 23 -2.96 -19.33 -14.01
N ALA A 24 -2.20 -19.85 -13.08
CA ALA A 24 -1.60 -19.12 -11.97
C ALA A 24 -0.16 -19.61 -11.70
N PRO A 25 0.77 -19.51 -12.67
CA PRO A 25 2.05 -20.19 -12.58
C PRO A 25 3.05 -19.52 -11.61
N THR A 26 2.85 -18.24 -11.28
CA THR A 26 3.86 -17.47 -10.54
C THR A 26 3.94 -17.87 -9.06
N ALA A 27 5.13 -18.15 -8.55
CA ALA A 27 5.35 -18.40 -7.13
C ALA A 27 6.83 -18.14 -6.77
N GLY A 28 7.13 -17.92 -5.49
CA GLY A 28 8.51 -17.76 -5.01
C GLY A 28 9.15 -16.43 -5.42
N VAL A 29 8.35 -15.37 -5.55
CA VAL A 29 8.78 -14.04 -6.04
C VAL A 29 9.05 -13.05 -4.89
N GLU A 30 9.27 -13.53 -3.67
CA GLU A 30 9.59 -12.71 -2.49
C GLU A 30 10.80 -11.80 -2.76
N HIS A 31 11.83 -12.33 -3.41
CA HIS A 31 13.05 -11.58 -3.74
C HIS A 31 12.80 -10.36 -4.63
N LEU A 32 11.80 -10.41 -5.53
CA LEU A 32 11.41 -9.28 -6.35
C LEU A 32 10.65 -8.25 -5.51
N LEU A 33 9.66 -8.70 -4.73
CA LEU A 33 8.88 -7.82 -3.87
C LEU A 33 9.77 -7.08 -2.86
N GLU A 34 10.64 -7.80 -2.15
CA GLU A 34 11.61 -7.25 -1.20
C GLU A 34 12.68 -6.40 -1.87
N GLY A 35 13.00 -6.69 -3.14
CA GLY A 35 13.85 -5.85 -3.98
C GLY A 35 13.24 -4.50 -4.34
N GLY A 36 11.97 -4.25 -4.02
CA GLY A 36 11.26 -3.00 -4.34
C GLY A 36 10.55 -3.02 -5.69
N HIS A 37 10.22 -4.20 -6.23
CA HIS A 37 9.43 -4.29 -7.45
C HIS A 37 7.92 -4.15 -7.17
N VAL A 38 7.19 -3.61 -8.14
CA VAL A 38 5.74 -3.73 -8.25
C VAL A 38 5.46 -4.94 -9.14
N LEU A 39 4.83 -5.96 -8.57
CA LEU A 39 4.43 -7.16 -9.30
C LEU A 39 3.07 -6.89 -9.94
N CYS A 40 2.99 -6.93 -11.26
CA CYS A 40 1.81 -6.58 -12.03
C CYS A 40 1.25 -7.82 -12.72
N PHE A 41 -0.08 -7.98 -12.67
CA PHE A 41 -0.82 -9.11 -13.21
C PHE A 41 -1.94 -8.55 -14.10
N PRO A 42 -1.64 -8.23 -15.38
CA PRO A 42 -2.58 -7.54 -16.26
C PRO A 42 -3.87 -8.33 -16.54
N GLN A 43 -3.83 -9.65 -16.45
CA GLN A 43 -4.95 -10.54 -16.75
C GLN A 43 -5.59 -11.17 -15.49
N LEU A 44 -5.13 -10.78 -14.29
CA LEU A 44 -5.68 -11.28 -13.03
C LEU A 44 -6.81 -10.37 -12.55
N HIS A 45 -8.00 -10.61 -13.05
CA HIS A 45 -9.16 -9.78 -12.78
C HIS A 45 -9.86 -10.16 -11.47
N PHE A 46 -10.40 -9.17 -10.76
CA PHE A 46 -11.43 -9.39 -9.74
C PHE A 46 -12.81 -9.29 -10.39
N GLU A 47 -13.41 -10.44 -10.69
CA GLU A 47 -14.71 -10.49 -11.36
C GLU A 47 -15.84 -10.06 -10.42
N LEU A 48 -16.60 -9.04 -10.86
CA LEU A 48 -17.80 -8.58 -10.19
C LEU A 48 -19.00 -9.40 -10.66
N SER A 49 -19.83 -9.83 -9.72
CA SER A 49 -21.12 -10.42 -10.02
C SER A 49 -22.02 -9.40 -10.73
N ALA A 50 -23.07 -9.88 -11.39
CA ALA A 50 -24.06 -8.99 -12.02
C ALA A 50 -24.69 -8.02 -11.00
N SER A 51 -24.93 -8.48 -9.77
CA SER A 51 -25.52 -7.66 -8.71
C SER A 51 -24.54 -6.62 -8.15
N GLU A 52 -23.23 -6.89 -8.17
CA GLU A 52 -22.19 -6.01 -7.62
C GLU A 52 -21.81 -4.87 -8.55
N ARG A 53 -22.08 -4.98 -9.86
CA ARG A 53 -21.82 -3.89 -10.82
C ARG A 53 -22.50 -2.58 -10.44
N ARG A 54 -23.62 -2.65 -9.71
CA ARG A 54 -24.32 -1.47 -9.17
C ARG A 54 -23.50 -0.68 -8.15
N PHE A 55 -22.46 -1.28 -7.55
CA PHE A 55 -21.53 -0.61 -6.63
C PHE A 55 -20.42 0.18 -7.32
N LEU A 56 -20.36 0.15 -8.66
CA LEU A 56 -19.49 1.01 -9.47
C LEU A 56 -20.09 2.42 -9.61
N THR A 57 -20.31 3.07 -8.47
CA THR A 57 -20.84 4.44 -8.38
C THR A 57 -20.23 5.17 -7.18
N PRO A 58 -19.96 6.48 -7.24
CA PRO A 58 -19.53 7.25 -6.08
C PRO A 58 -20.56 7.29 -4.94
N SER A 59 -21.85 7.13 -5.25
CA SER A 59 -22.96 7.37 -4.31
C SER A 59 -23.00 6.40 -3.14
N ILE A 60 -22.33 5.25 -3.24
CA ILE A 60 -22.21 4.26 -2.15
C ILE A 60 -21.21 4.67 -1.05
N SER A 61 -20.50 5.79 -1.23
CA SER A 61 -19.66 6.39 -0.18
C SER A 61 -20.51 7.30 0.72
N ASP A 62 -20.23 7.28 2.03
CA ASP A 62 -20.85 8.20 2.99
C ASP A 62 -20.25 9.63 2.97
N GLY A 63 -19.18 9.83 2.19
CA GLY A 63 -18.45 11.11 2.08
C GLY A 63 -17.66 11.52 3.33
N LYS A 64 -17.77 10.77 4.44
CA LYS A 64 -17.10 11.06 5.72
C LYS A 64 -15.80 10.30 5.85
N ALA A 65 -15.73 9.08 5.31
CA ALA A 65 -14.52 8.29 5.27
C ALA A 65 -13.78 8.46 3.94
N LYS A 66 -12.43 8.32 3.97
CA LYS A 66 -11.61 8.34 2.74
C LYS A 66 -11.97 7.21 1.77
N ASN A 67 -12.28 6.03 2.32
CA ASN A 67 -12.57 4.78 1.63
C ASN A 67 -13.66 3.99 2.38
N ILE A 68 -14.26 3.01 1.70
CA ILE A 68 -15.12 2.01 2.33
C ILE A 68 -14.23 0.87 2.82
N SER A 69 -14.13 0.66 4.12
CA SER A 69 -13.20 -0.30 4.72
C SER A 69 -13.92 -1.41 5.47
N LEU A 70 -13.52 -2.66 5.22
CA LEU A 70 -13.86 -3.80 6.08
C LEU A 70 -13.12 -3.68 7.42
N ARG A 71 -13.83 -3.99 8.50
CA ARG A 71 -13.36 -3.95 9.89
C ARG A 71 -13.07 -5.35 10.39
N ASP A 72 -12.33 -5.43 11.48
CA ASP A 72 -11.94 -6.71 12.10
C ASP A 72 -13.15 -7.48 12.65
N ASP A 73 -14.25 -6.78 12.97
CA ASP A 73 -15.54 -7.37 13.38
C ASP A 73 -16.43 -7.80 12.19
N GLY A 74 -15.91 -7.71 10.96
CA GLY A 74 -16.63 -8.03 9.73
C GLY A 74 -17.58 -6.93 9.24
N SER A 75 -17.75 -5.82 9.96
CA SER A 75 -18.55 -4.69 9.50
C SER A 75 -17.81 -3.85 8.44
N ILE A 76 -18.54 -3.07 7.65
CA ILE A 76 -17.94 -2.04 6.78
C ILE A 76 -18.18 -0.65 7.35
N ARG A 77 -17.24 0.26 7.10
CA ARG A 77 -17.37 1.68 7.42
C ARG A 77 -17.05 2.54 6.21
N GLY A 78 -17.78 3.64 6.04
CA GLY A 78 -17.63 4.54 4.91
C GLY A 78 -18.68 4.33 3.81
N ALA A 79 -19.56 3.34 3.99
CA ALA A 79 -20.61 3.02 3.02
C ALA A 79 -21.94 3.73 3.36
N SER A 80 -22.68 4.06 2.31
CA SER A 80 -24.07 4.52 2.35
C SER A 80 -24.98 3.48 1.68
N GLY A 81 -26.30 3.70 1.70
CA GLY A 81 -27.28 2.79 1.08
C GLY A 81 -28.01 1.90 2.10
N SER A 82 -28.87 1.01 1.59
CA SER A 82 -29.70 0.14 2.41
C SER A 82 -28.87 -0.88 3.22
N PRO A 83 -29.40 -1.45 4.30
CA PRO A 83 -28.71 -2.54 5.03
C PRO A 83 -28.35 -3.71 4.12
N GLN A 84 -29.19 -4.01 3.13
CA GLN A 84 -28.92 -5.06 2.13
C GLN A 84 -27.74 -4.68 1.23
N ASP A 85 -27.71 -3.45 0.70
CA ASP A 85 -26.59 -2.99 -0.14
C ASP A 85 -25.27 -3.00 0.63
N GLN A 86 -25.29 -2.59 1.91
CA GLN A 86 -24.10 -2.62 2.76
C GLN A 86 -23.64 -4.06 3.04
N ALA A 87 -24.57 -5.01 3.21
CA ALA A 87 -24.23 -6.43 3.37
C ALA A 87 -23.61 -7.01 2.08
N GLU A 88 -24.22 -6.76 0.92
CA GLU A 88 -23.67 -7.22 -0.37
C GLU A 88 -22.32 -6.57 -0.69
N LEU A 89 -22.14 -5.28 -0.37
CA LEU A 89 -20.86 -4.59 -0.53
C LEU A 89 -19.79 -5.13 0.42
N ARG A 90 -20.15 -5.47 1.67
CA ARG A 90 -19.26 -6.15 2.61
C ARG A 90 -18.81 -7.50 2.02
N ASP A 91 -19.74 -8.29 1.51
CA ASP A 91 -19.45 -9.63 0.98
C ASP A 91 -18.52 -9.56 -0.25
N MET A 92 -18.72 -8.54 -1.12
CA MET A 92 -17.81 -8.24 -2.22
C MET A 92 -16.38 -7.93 -1.73
N ILE A 93 -16.24 -7.07 -0.72
CA ILE A 93 -14.94 -6.69 -0.15
C ILE A 93 -14.27 -7.89 0.55
N GLN A 94 -15.06 -8.72 1.23
CA GLN A 94 -14.57 -9.92 1.89
C GLN A 94 -14.09 -10.97 0.88
N ARG A 95 -14.81 -11.17 -0.24
CA ARG A 95 -14.36 -12.05 -1.33
C ARG A 95 -13.02 -11.59 -1.88
N PHE A 96 -12.85 -10.29 -2.11
CA PHE A 96 -11.57 -9.74 -2.56
C PHE A 96 -10.45 -10.01 -1.55
N SER A 97 -10.70 -9.81 -0.25
CA SER A 97 -9.74 -10.12 0.81
C SER A 97 -9.28 -11.57 0.78
N HIS A 98 -10.21 -12.52 0.64
CA HIS A 98 -9.90 -13.95 0.53
C HIS A 98 -9.10 -14.28 -0.74
N GLN A 99 -9.45 -13.70 -1.88
CA GLN A 99 -8.71 -13.91 -3.12
C GLN A 99 -7.30 -13.31 -3.05
N ALA A 100 -7.16 -12.10 -2.49
CA ALA A 100 -5.87 -11.48 -2.24
C ALA A 100 -5.00 -12.32 -1.29
N GLN A 101 -5.59 -12.96 -0.26
CA GLN A 101 -4.89 -13.89 0.63
C GLN A 101 -4.36 -15.10 -0.15
N SER A 102 -5.20 -15.74 -0.98
CA SER A 102 -4.77 -16.86 -1.83
C SER A 102 -3.64 -16.46 -2.78
N LEU A 103 -3.73 -15.28 -3.40
CA LEU A 103 -2.66 -14.76 -4.25
C LEU A 103 -1.34 -14.59 -3.47
N VAL A 104 -1.34 -13.92 -2.31
CA VAL A 104 -0.10 -13.71 -1.55
C VAL A 104 0.47 -15.02 -1.00
N ASP A 105 -0.37 -15.99 -0.62
CA ASP A 105 0.09 -17.31 -0.19
C ASP A 105 0.75 -18.08 -1.33
N ARG A 106 0.31 -17.90 -2.58
CA ARG A 106 0.95 -18.50 -3.75
C ARG A 106 2.23 -17.76 -4.15
N LEU A 107 2.17 -16.44 -4.26
CA LEU A 107 3.31 -15.62 -4.69
C LEU A 107 4.47 -15.72 -3.70
N PHE A 108 4.15 -15.82 -2.40
CA PHE A 108 5.12 -15.76 -1.31
C PHE A 108 5.01 -16.95 -0.35
N PRO A 109 5.37 -18.18 -0.77
CA PRO A 109 5.32 -19.35 0.10
C PRO A 109 6.09 -19.18 1.41
N HIS A 110 7.17 -18.38 1.43
CA HIS A 110 7.94 -18.08 2.65
C HIS A 110 7.13 -17.32 3.70
N TYR A 111 6.12 -16.55 3.31
CA TYR A 111 5.33 -15.72 4.21
C TYR A 111 4.05 -16.41 4.74
N ARG A 112 3.74 -17.63 4.28
CA ARG A 112 2.57 -18.39 4.75
C ARG A 112 2.57 -18.53 6.27
N GLY A 113 1.44 -18.18 6.90
CA GLY A 113 1.31 -18.17 8.36
C GLY A 113 2.06 -17.05 9.09
N LYS A 114 2.81 -16.20 8.37
CA LYS A 114 3.56 -15.05 8.91
C LYS A 114 2.92 -13.70 8.55
N LEU A 115 2.09 -13.67 7.51
CA LEU A 115 1.28 -12.50 7.14
C LEU A 115 0.10 -12.34 8.08
N ARG A 116 -0.13 -11.12 8.54
CA ARG A 116 -1.36 -10.73 9.22
C ARG A 116 -2.19 -9.86 8.31
N ALA A 117 -3.36 -10.36 7.89
CA ALA A 117 -4.32 -9.56 7.15
C ALA A 117 -4.73 -8.33 7.97
N ALA A 118 -4.72 -7.18 7.31
CA ALA A 118 -5.22 -5.92 7.83
C ALA A 118 -6.47 -5.52 7.02
N LYS A 119 -6.71 -4.22 6.85
CA LYS A 119 -7.92 -3.73 6.21
C LYS A 119 -7.98 -4.08 4.72
N ALA A 120 -9.13 -4.60 4.32
CA ALA A 120 -9.62 -4.54 2.95
C ALA A 120 -10.37 -3.22 2.73
N SER A 121 -10.24 -2.59 1.57
CA SER A 121 -11.02 -1.41 1.24
C SER A 121 -11.40 -1.31 -0.23
N TYR A 122 -12.53 -0.65 -0.46
CA TYR A 122 -13.02 -0.24 -1.77
C TYR A 122 -12.99 1.28 -1.88
N ARG A 123 -12.46 1.78 -3.00
CA ARG A 123 -12.31 3.21 -3.30
C ARG A 123 -13.16 3.59 -4.52
N PRO A 124 -14.45 3.95 -4.33
CA PRO A 124 -15.36 4.26 -5.43
C PRO A 124 -15.18 5.67 -6.02
N ILE A 125 -14.53 6.56 -5.28
CA ILE A 125 -14.39 7.97 -5.65
C ILE A 125 -13.20 8.17 -6.60
N GLN A 126 -13.37 9.03 -7.59
CA GLN A 126 -12.33 9.46 -8.53
C GLN A 126 -11.14 10.10 -7.78
N VAL A 127 -9.90 9.93 -8.27
CA VAL A 127 -8.69 10.49 -7.64
C VAL A 127 -8.46 11.93 -8.06
N GLU A 128 -8.68 12.25 -9.33
CA GLU A 128 -8.51 13.58 -9.90
C GLU A 128 -9.44 14.59 -9.20
N GLY A 129 -8.95 15.82 -9.00
CA GLY A 129 -9.75 16.92 -8.43
C GLY A 129 -9.98 16.85 -6.92
N ARG A 130 -9.37 15.91 -6.19
CA ARG A 130 -9.46 15.87 -4.72
C ARG A 130 -8.65 17.00 -4.09
N GLU A 131 -9.33 17.96 -3.50
CA GLU A 131 -8.69 18.96 -2.64
C GLU A 131 -8.32 18.35 -1.28
N THR A 132 -7.02 18.16 -1.06
CA THR A 132 -6.50 17.70 0.23
C THR A 132 -5.26 18.51 0.59
N SER A 133 -4.90 18.54 1.89
CA SER A 133 -3.65 19.16 2.28
C SER A 133 -2.47 18.42 1.63
N TRP A 134 -1.38 19.12 1.34
CA TRP A 134 -0.23 18.54 0.64
C TRP A 134 0.34 17.27 1.30
N ARG A 135 0.19 17.10 2.62
CA ARG A 135 0.58 15.87 3.33
C ARG A 135 -0.32 14.68 2.99
N LYS A 136 -1.61 14.94 2.74
CA LYS A 136 -2.63 13.94 2.38
C LYS A 136 -2.82 13.78 0.86
N ASP A 137 -2.16 14.63 0.07
CA ASP A 137 -2.16 14.60 -1.37
C ASP A 137 -1.35 13.40 -1.87
N ASP A 138 -2.05 12.38 -2.36
CA ASP A 138 -1.45 11.15 -2.86
C ASP A 138 -1.00 11.28 -4.33
N THR A 139 -1.18 12.44 -4.97
CA THR A 139 -0.61 12.73 -6.30
C THR A 139 0.89 13.03 -6.22
N ARG A 140 1.42 13.23 -5.00
CA ARG A 140 2.85 13.40 -4.72
C ARG A 140 3.48 12.06 -4.38
N LEU A 141 4.69 11.82 -4.90
CA LEU A 141 5.50 10.64 -4.58
C LEU A 141 5.66 10.52 -3.08
N HIS A 142 5.35 9.34 -2.57
CA HIS A 142 5.49 9.00 -1.17
C HIS A 142 5.79 7.52 -0.93
N VAL A 143 6.34 7.23 0.24
CA VAL A 143 6.24 5.92 0.88
C VAL A 143 5.17 6.02 1.96
N ASP A 144 4.44 4.94 2.19
CA ASP A 144 3.38 4.95 3.21
C ASP A 144 3.97 5.11 4.61
N ALA A 145 3.58 6.20 5.27
CA ALA A 145 3.84 6.45 6.68
C ALA A 145 2.61 7.12 7.31
N PHE A 146 2.15 6.62 8.46
CA PHE A 146 0.90 7.09 9.07
C PHE A 146 1.15 7.92 10.33
N PRO A 147 0.79 9.22 10.34
CA PRO A 147 1.10 10.09 11.47
C PRO A 147 0.40 9.66 12.77
N SER A 148 -0.82 9.13 12.69
CA SER A 148 -1.62 8.73 13.86
C SER A 148 -1.60 7.22 14.13
N ASN A 149 -0.99 6.42 13.25
CA ASN A 149 -0.94 4.96 13.38
C ASN A 149 0.48 4.44 13.14
N PRO A 150 1.42 4.64 14.10
CA PRO A 150 2.77 4.09 14.03
C PRO A 150 2.75 2.58 13.74
N ILE A 151 3.65 2.13 12.86
CA ILE A 151 3.72 0.75 12.35
C ILE A 151 4.91 -0.02 12.90
N HIS A 152 5.84 0.62 13.61
CA HIS A 152 6.92 -0.04 14.38
C HIS A 152 7.82 -0.94 13.51
N GLY A 153 8.08 -0.53 12.26
CA GLY A 153 8.91 -1.30 11.33
C GLY A 153 8.17 -2.38 10.56
N VAL A 154 6.92 -2.69 10.92
CA VAL A 154 6.09 -3.67 10.21
C VAL A 154 5.92 -3.27 8.74
N ARG A 155 6.16 -4.22 7.84
CA ARG A 155 6.06 -4.01 6.39
C ARG A 155 4.61 -3.89 5.94
N LEU A 156 4.37 -3.05 4.93
CA LEU A 156 3.05 -2.80 4.34
C LEU A 156 2.94 -3.45 2.96
N LEU A 157 2.59 -4.74 2.93
CA LEU A 157 2.29 -5.43 1.67
C LEU A 157 0.87 -5.09 1.24
N ARG A 158 0.70 -4.59 0.01
CA ARG A 158 -0.61 -4.26 -0.55
C ARG A 158 -0.86 -4.98 -1.85
N VAL A 159 -2.10 -5.47 -1.98
CA VAL A 159 -2.67 -6.00 -3.22
C VAL A 159 -3.75 -5.03 -3.67
N PHE A 160 -3.71 -4.65 -4.94
CA PHE A 160 -4.66 -3.72 -5.53
C PHE A 160 -5.25 -4.29 -6.81
N THR A 161 -6.49 -3.92 -7.14
CA THR A 161 -7.10 -4.22 -8.44
C THR A 161 -7.88 -3.01 -8.96
N ASN A 162 -7.69 -2.68 -10.24
CA ASN A 162 -8.46 -1.66 -10.92
C ASN A 162 -9.81 -2.25 -11.40
N LEU A 163 -10.92 -1.71 -10.91
CA LEU A 163 -12.28 -2.16 -11.24
C LEU A 163 -13.01 -1.22 -12.21
N ASN A 164 -12.30 -0.30 -12.88
CA ASN A 164 -12.95 0.71 -13.69
C ASN A 164 -13.73 0.08 -14.88
N PRO A 165 -15.05 0.30 -14.99
CA PRO A 165 -15.86 -0.32 -16.04
C PRO A 165 -15.75 0.38 -17.40
N GLU A 166 -15.18 1.58 -17.45
CA GLU A 166 -15.15 2.44 -18.64
C GLU A 166 -13.82 2.42 -19.38
N GLY A 167 -12.97 1.40 -19.16
CA GLY A 167 -11.68 1.34 -19.83
C GLY A 167 -10.59 2.21 -19.22
N ARG A 168 -10.85 2.95 -18.12
CA ARG A 168 -9.90 3.94 -17.59
C ARG A 168 -8.82 3.30 -16.70
N PRO A 169 -7.54 3.64 -16.90
CA PRO A 169 -6.46 3.11 -16.07
C PRO A 169 -6.46 3.73 -14.67
N ARG A 170 -5.81 3.04 -13.74
CA ARG A 170 -5.31 3.63 -12.50
C ARG A 170 -3.89 4.12 -12.77
N GLN A 171 -3.72 5.43 -12.83
CA GLN A 171 -2.47 6.04 -13.25
C GLN A 171 -1.56 6.26 -12.05
N TRP A 172 -0.39 5.63 -12.04
CA TRP A 172 0.62 5.79 -11.01
C TRP A 172 1.89 6.44 -11.55
N ARG A 173 2.64 7.10 -10.67
CA ARG A 173 4.08 7.30 -10.84
C ARG A 173 4.81 6.46 -9.82
N VAL A 174 5.87 5.81 -10.23
CA VAL A 174 6.77 5.03 -9.36
C VAL A 174 8.13 5.69 -9.36
N GLY A 175 8.65 6.00 -8.18
CA GLY A 175 9.90 6.75 -8.01
C GLY A 175 11.15 5.87 -7.98
N GLU A 176 12.28 6.53 -7.73
CA GLU A 176 13.58 5.87 -7.54
C GLU A 176 13.57 4.89 -6.34
N PRO A 177 14.48 3.91 -6.34
CA PRO A 177 14.68 2.97 -5.23
C PRO A 177 14.85 3.63 -3.85
N PHE A 178 14.31 2.95 -2.83
CA PHE A 178 14.29 3.46 -1.45
C PHE A 178 15.66 3.89 -0.89
N PRO A 179 16.77 3.15 -1.08
CA PRO A 179 18.06 3.57 -0.55
C PRO A 179 18.59 4.87 -1.19
N GLU A 180 18.36 5.08 -2.48
CA GLU A 180 18.78 6.28 -3.19
C GLU A 180 17.96 7.49 -2.73
N PHE A 181 16.64 7.32 -2.64
CA PHE A 181 15.74 8.29 -2.01
C PHE A 181 16.22 8.64 -0.59
N LEU A 182 16.52 7.63 0.22
CA LEU A 182 16.95 7.82 1.59
C LEU A 182 18.25 8.62 1.67
N GLN A 183 19.25 8.29 0.86
CA GLN A 183 20.52 9.03 0.82
C GLN A 183 20.33 10.52 0.49
N ARG A 184 19.41 10.86 -0.41
CA ARG A 184 19.11 12.26 -0.77
C ARG A 184 18.48 13.04 0.39
N PHE A 185 17.59 12.40 1.16
CA PHE A 185 16.83 13.07 2.22
C PHE A 185 17.47 12.95 3.61
N ALA A 186 18.39 12.01 3.81
CA ALA A 186 19.07 11.77 5.08
C ALA A 186 19.68 13.03 5.72
N PRO A 187 20.38 13.92 4.99
CA PRO A 187 20.95 15.13 5.58
C PRO A 187 19.90 16.11 6.15
N ARG A 188 18.63 15.94 5.77
CA ARG A 188 17.52 16.81 6.19
C ARG A 188 16.71 16.23 7.35
N LEU A 189 17.01 15.02 7.81
CA LEU A 189 16.29 14.35 8.88
C LEU A 189 16.75 14.88 10.24
N THR A 190 15.79 15.12 11.14
CA THR A 190 16.09 15.53 12.52
C THR A 190 15.64 14.48 13.52
N PRO A 191 16.39 14.23 14.61
CA PRO A 191 15.97 13.28 15.63
C PRO A 191 14.67 13.75 16.32
N PRO A 192 13.87 12.83 16.88
CA PRO A 192 12.70 13.22 17.66
C PRO A 192 13.15 13.95 18.93
N VAL A 193 12.39 14.98 19.33
CA VAL A 193 12.62 15.66 20.61
C VAL A 193 12.36 14.65 21.74
N PRO A 194 13.26 14.50 22.73
CA PRO A 194 13.06 13.58 23.86
C PRO A 194 11.70 13.77 24.53
N GLY A 195 10.99 12.67 24.78
CA GLY A 195 9.65 12.67 25.41
C GLY A 195 8.48 13.05 24.49
N SER A 196 8.72 13.55 23.28
CA SER A 196 7.65 13.94 22.34
C SER A 196 6.72 12.77 22.00
N ALA A 197 7.26 11.56 21.79
CA ALA A 197 6.46 10.37 21.52
C ALA A 197 5.52 9.98 22.68
N ALA A 198 5.95 10.19 23.92
CA ALA A 198 5.12 9.95 25.10
C ALA A 198 3.97 10.97 25.19
N VAL A 199 4.24 12.25 24.93
CA VAL A 199 3.23 13.31 24.87
C VAL A 199 2.21 13.05 23.77
N LEU A 200 2.66 12.71 22.55
CA LEU A 200 1.78 12.39 21.42
C LEU A 200 0.83 11.23 21.74
N ARG A 201 1.33 10.19 22.42
CA ARG A 201 0.50 9.06 22.87
C ARG A 201 -0.46 9.47 23.99
N ALA A 202 0.01 10.21 24.98
CA ALA A 202 -0.80 10.68 26.11
C ALA A 202 -1.98 11.55 25.64
N LEU A 203 -1.75 12.39 24.64
CA LEU A 203 -2.78 13.23 24.02
C LEU A 203 -3.64 12.49 22.98
N LYS A 204 -3.44 11.16 22.80
CA LYS A 204 -4.16 10.31 21.83
C LYS A 204 -4.03 10.81 20.38
N ILE A 205 -2.97 11.56 20.06
CA ILE A 205 -2.65 11.99 18.69
C ILE A 205 -2.14 10.77 17.90
N THR A 206 -1.34 9.92 18.54
CA THR A 206 -0.94 8.60 18.04
C THR A 206 -1.66 7.51 18.81
N LYS A 207 -2.10 6.45 18.10
CA LYS A 207 -2.76 5.29 18.70
C LYS A 207 -1.82 4.42 19.54
N SER A 208 -0.53 4.46 19.23
CA SER A 208 0.55 3.76 19.92
C SER A 208 1.73 4.71 20.13
N HIS A 209 2.76 4.24 20.84
CA HIS A 209 4.02 4.98 20.95
C HIS A 209 4.65 5.13 19.56
N ARG A 210 5.12 6.32 19.19
CA ARG A 210 5.82 6.54 17.92
C ARG A 210 7.30 6.20 18.11
N THR A 211 7.82 5.21 17.38
CA THR A 211 9.24 4.84 17.45
C THR A 211 10.11 5.81 16.66
N ASP A 212 11.44 5.73 16.83
CA ASP A 212 12.39 6.48 16.01
C ASP A 212 12.21 6.12 14.52
N TYR A 213 11.97 4.85 14.20
CA TYR A 213 11.62 4.41 12.86
C TYR A 213 10.41 5.16 12.29
N ASP A 214 9.29 5.17 13.02
CA ASP A 214 8.07 5.85 12.56
C ASP A 214 8.27 7.36 12.40
N HIS A 215 9.08 7.96 13.28
CA HIS A 215 9.43 9.37 13.21
C HIS A 215 10.21 9.70 11.94
N TYR A 216 11.24 8.91 11.60
CA TYR A 216 12.02 9.12 10.39
C TYR A 216 11.23 8.81 9.12
N MET A 217 10.46 7.72 9.09
CA MET A 217 9.57 7.42 7.95
C MET A 217 8.54 8.53 7.71
N LEU A 218 7.96 9.09 8.78
CA LEU A 218 7.03 10.22 8.64
C LEU A 218 7.74 11.50 8.14
N GLN A 219 8.97 11.77 8.59
CA GLN A 219 9.75 12.88 8.05
C GLN A 219 10.13 12.69 6.58
N LEU A 220 10.50 11.49 6.18
CA LEU A 220 10.78 11.15 4.78
C LEU A 220 9.55 11.40 3.92
N HIS A 221 8.40 10.89 4.35
CA HIS A 221 7.10 11.14 3.71
C HIS A 221 6.82 12.66 3.58
N ASP A 222 6.87 13.41 4.68
CA ASP A 222 6.52 14.83 4.69
C ASP A 222 7.53 15.69 3.90
N LYS A 223 8.84 15.45 4.05
CA LYS A 223 9.87 16.23 3.34
C LYS A 223 9.82 15.97 1.85
N MET A 224 9.60 14.72 1.43
CA MET A 224 9.44 14.38 0.01
C MET A 224 8.19 15.00 -0.59
N LYS A 225 7.04 14.93 0.09
CA LYS A 225 5.82 15.58 -0.39
C LYS A 225 5.96 17.11 -0.43
N ALA A 226 6.76 17.72 0.44
CA ALA A 226 6.98 19.16 0.46
C ALA A 226 7.94 19.66 -0.63
N ASP A 227 8.91 18.84 -1.04
CA ASP A 227 9.95 19.22 -2.01
C ASP A 227 9.42 19.16 -3.45
N LEU A 228 8.95 20.30 -3.95
CA LEU A 228 8.39 20.41 -5.31
C LEU A 228 9.43 20.18 -6.41
N ALA A 229 10.70 20.53 -6.18
CA ALA A 229 11.76 20.28 -7.15
C ALA A 229 12.00 18.76 -7.27
N TYR A 230 12.07 18.05 -6.14
CA TYR A 230 12.14 16.59 -6.13
C TYR A 230 10.91 15.97 -6.80
N GLN A 231 9.69 16.42 -6.49
CA GLN A 231 8.47 15.87 -7.09
C GLN A 231 8.43 15.97 -8.62
N LYS A 232 9.07 17.02 -9.17
CA LYS A 232 9.15 17.30 -10.60
C LYS A 232 10.30 16.55 -11.28
N ASP A 233 11.49 16.59 -10.70
CA ASP A 233 12.75 16.24 -11.37
C ASP A 233 13.35 14.90 -10.91
N ALA A 234 12.83 14.29 -9.84
CA ALA A 234 13.33 13.00 -9.36
C ALA A 234 13.12 11.89 -10.39
N PRO A 235 14.02 10.88 -10.46
CA PRO A 235 13.83 9.72 -11.31
C PRO A 235 12.53 9.02 -10.97
N GLN A 236 11.65 8.89 -11.96
CA GLN A 236 10.32 8.31 -11.80
C GLN A 236 9.77 7.85 -13.14
N ARG A 237 8.82 6.92 -13.08
CA ARG A 237 8.16 6.34 -14.24
C ARG A 237 6.65 6.34 -14.07
N SER A 238 5.94 6.77 -15.11
CA SER A 238 4.49 6.64 -15.17
C SER A 238 4.08 5.21 -15.55
N VAL A 239 3.05 4.70 -14.90
CA VAL A 239 2.51 3.36 -15.10
C VAL A 239 0.99 3.43 -15.09
N ASP A 240 0.37 2.95 -16.16
CA ASP A 240 -1.07 2.89 -16.29
C ASP A 240 -1.53 1.45 -16.05
N PHE A 241 -2.11 1.20 -14.87
CA PHE A 241 -2.73 -0.10 -14.58
C PHE A 241 -4.11 -0.14 -15.24
N ALA A 242 -4.21 -0.84 -16.37
CA ALA A 242 -5.45 -1.01 -17.12
C ALA A 242 -6.57 -1.62 -16.24
N PRO A 243 -7.85 -1.44 -16.59
CA PRO A 243 -8.94 -2.15 -15.91
C PRO A 243 -8.70 -3.66 -15.85
N GLY A 244 -9.08 -4.27 -14.74
CA GLY A 244 -8.85 -5.69 -14.47
C GLY A 244 -7.42 -6.01 -13.99
N THR A 245 -6.45 -5.10 -14.16
CA THR A 245 -5.08 -5.33 -13.69
C THR A 245 -5.04 -5.39 -12.16
N THR A 246 -4.39 -6.43 -11.65
CA THR A 246 -4.02 -6.56 -10.24
C THR A 246 -2.53 -6.27 -10.05
N TRP A 247 -2.14 -5.59 -8.98
CA TRP A 247 -0.73 -5.39 -8.66
C TRP A 247 -0.43 -5.51 -7.17
N VAL A 248 0.79 -5.91 -6.85
CA VAL A 248 1.27 -6.21 -5.50
C VAL A 248 2.56 -5.47 -5.22
N VAL A 249 2.66 -4.83 -4.04
CA VAL A 249 3.81 -3.97 -3.71
C VAL A 249 3.99 -3.83 -2.19
N PHE A 250 5.24 -3.63 -1.75
CA PHE A 250 5.52 -3.05 -0.44
C PHE A 250 5.44 -1.52 -0.50
N SER A 251 4.31 -0.96 -0.08
CA SER A 251 4.03 0.47 -0.24
C SER A 251 4.79 1.37 0.76
N ASP A 252 5.42 0.78 1.77
CA ASP A 252 6.35 1.44 2.69
C ASP A 252 7.78 1.55 2.13
N GLN A 253 8.08 0.92 1.00
CA GLN A 253 9.40 0.89 0.37
C GLN A 253 9.36 1.48 -1.05
N VAL A 254 8.36 1.13 -1.85
CA VAL A 254 8.23 1.67 -3.20
C VAL A 254 7.64 3.07 -3.15
N LEU A 255 8.39 4.05 -3.66
CA LEU A 255 7.91 5.41 -3.85
C LEU A 255 6.80 5.40 -4.89
N HIS A 256 5.61 5.85 -4.54
CA HIS A 256 4.46 5.83 -5.43
C HIS A 256 3.61 7.11 -5.30
N ALA A 257 2.92 7.44 -6.39
CA ALA A 257 1.92 8.51 -6.45
C ALA A 257 0.76 8.06 -7.33
N VAL A 258 -0.45 8.47 -7.01
CA VAL A 258 -1.66 8.16 -7.79
C VAL A 258 -2.11 9.42 -8.51
N MET A 259 -1.97 9.45 -9.83
CA MET A 259 -2.29 10.61 -10.66
C MET A 259 -3.75 10.64 -11.08
N GLY A 260 -4.38 9.47 -11.20
CA GLY A 260 -5.73 9.37 -11.71
C GLY A 260 -6.37 8.01 -11.56
N GLY A 261 -7.67 7.96 -11.84
CA GLY A 261 -8.48 6.74 -11.88
C GLY A 261 -9.54 6.65 -10.78
N GLN A 262 -10.44 5.70 -10.96
CA GLN A 262 -11.63 5.49 -10.13
C GLN A 262 -11.93 3.99 -10.02
N TYR A 263 -12.59 3.58 -8.92
CA TYR A 263 -12.97 2.20 -8.62
C TYR A 263 -11.77 1.28 -8.43
N MET A 264 -11.30 1.16 -7.20
CA MET A 264 -10.13 0.34 -6.86
C MET A 264 -10.38 -0.48 -5.60
N MET A 265 -10.01 -1.75 -5.64
CA MET A 265 -9.92 -2.61 -4.45
C MET A 265 -8.50 -2.62 -3.89
N GLU A 266 -8.39 -2.78 -2.58
CA GLU A 266 -7.13 -2.83 -1.87
C GLU A 266 -7.22 -3.79 -0.68
N GLN A 267 -6.20 -4.63 -0.51
CA GLN A 267 -5.99 -5.44 0.67
C GLN A 267 -4.61 -5.15 1.22
N THR A 268 -4.51 -4.84 2.52
CA THR A 268 -3.23 -4.67 3.21
C THR A 268 -2.90 -5.93 4.02
N PHE A 269 -1.65 -6.36 3.98
CA PHE A 269 -1.07 -7.36 4.85
C PHE A 269 0.12 -6.77 5.60
N TYR A 270 0.27 -7.18 6.85
CA TYR A 270 1.40 -6.84 7.70
C TYR A 270 2.37 -8.01 7.75
N LEU A 271 3.66 -7.70 7.59
CA LEU A 271 4.76 -8.66 7.71
C LEU A 271 5.84 -8.07 8.62
N GLU A 272 6.24 -8.82 9.65
CA GLU A 272 7.38 -8.43 10.46
C GLU A 272 8.68 -8.49 9.64
N PRO A 273 9.60 -7.49 9.71
CA PRO A 273 10.85 -7.51 8.94
C PRO A 273 11.67 -8.79 9.10
N ARG A 274 11.66 -9.39 10.31
CA ARG A 274 12.35 -10.66 10.59
C ARG A 274 11.78 -11.88 9.84
N HIS A 275 10.56 -11.76 9.30
CA HIS A 275 9.88 -12.81 8.54
C HIS A 275 10.09 -12.67 7.02
N GLN A 276 10.80 -11.63 6.58
CA GLN A 276 11.25 -11.50 5.21
C GLN A 276 12.30 -12.55 4.86
N LEU A 277 12.39 -12.90 3.58
CA LEU A 277 13.45 -13.74 3.03
C LEU A 277 14.81 -13.02 3.09
N TYR A 278 14.83 -11.71 2.86
CA TYR A 278 15.98 -10.82 2.96
C TYR A 278 15.67 -9.63 3.88
N PRO A 279 15.70 -9.81 5.22
CA PRO A 279 15.36 -8.75 6.18
C PRO A 279 16.15 -7.44 6.05
N HIS A 280 17.37 -7.50 5.50
CA HIS A 280 18.23 -6.33 5.27
C HIS A 280 17.66 -5.35 4.21
N THR A 281 16.71 -5.80 3.39
CA THR A 281 16.04 -4.94 2.39
C THR A 281 14.94 -4.07 2.97
N ALA A 282 14.48 -4.37 4.20
CA ALA A 282 13.39 -3.63 4.83
C ALA A 282 13.76 -2.15 5.05
N PRO A 283 12.84 -1.19 4.85
CA PRO A 283 13.04 0.22 5.17
C PRO A 283 13.60 0.43 6.59
N LEU A 284 13.15 -0.37 7.55
CA LEU A 284 13.69 -0.38 8.92
C LEU A 284 15.20 -0.60 8.92
N LYS A 285 15.67 -1.65 8.24
CA LYS A 285 17.08 -2.05 8.30
C LYS A 285 17.98 -1.11 7.52
N VAL A 286 17.51 -0.69 6.34
CA VAL A 286 18.18 0.34 5.54
C VAL A 286 18.32 1.67 6.31
N LEU A 287 17.29 2.05 7.09
CA LEU A 287 17.36 3.23 7.96
C LEU A 287 18.31 3.04 9.16
N GLU A 288 18.28 1.88 9.82
CA GLU A 288 19.19 1.58 10.94
C GLU A 288 20.66 1.61 10.50
N ASP A 289 20.97 1.04 9.32
CA ASP A 289 22.31 1.01 8.76
C ASP A 289 22.81 2.42 8.43
N LEU A 290 21.95 3.26 7.84
CA LEU A 290 22.28 4.67 7.56
C LEU A 290 22.48 5.49 8.84
N MET A 291 21.63 5.28 9.85
CA MET A 291 21.65 6.04 11.11
C MET A 291 22.70 5.52 12.09
N GLY A 292 23.30 4.36 11.83
CA GLY A 292 24.29 3.72 12.71
C GLY A 292 23.73 3.32 14.08
N LYS A 293 22.42 3.13 14.21
CA LYS A 293 21.76 2.80 15.47
C LYS A 293 20.45 2.04 15.26
N ALA A 294 20.03 1.28 16.26
CA ALA A 294 18.70 0.67 16.30
C ALA A 294 17.60 1.76 16.37
N LEU A 295 16.51 1.55 15.65
CA LEU A 295 15.38 2.49 15.55
C LEU A 295 14.09 1.98 16.20
N LEU A 296 14.10 0.73 16.65
CA LEU A 296 13.09 0.15 17.51
C LEU A 296 13.64 -0.01 18.94
N PRO A 297 12.77 0.08 19.98
CA PRO A 297 13.17 -0.27 21.34
C PRO A 297 13.70 -1.71 21.40
N ALA A 298 14.64 -1.97 22.32
CA ALA A 298 15.01 -3.34 22.66
C ALA A 298 13.75 -4.09 23.15
N ALA A 299 13.56 -5.31 22.64
CA ALA A 299 12.45 -6.18 23.00
C ALA A 299 12.57 -6.71 24.44
#